data_AF-A0A3D4TSB5-F1
#
_entry.id   AF-A0A3D4TSB5-F1
#
_cell.length_a   1.000
_cell.length_b   1.000
_cell.length_c   1.000
_cell.angle_alpha   90.00
_cell.angle_beta   90.00
_cell.angle_gamma   90.00
#
_symmetry.space_group_name_H-M   'P 1'
#
loop_
_entity.id
_entity.type
_entity.pdbx_description
1 polymer ?
#
loop_
_entity_poly.entity_id
_entity_poly.type
_entity_poly.pdbx_seq_one_letter_code
_entity_poly.pdbx_strand_id
1 'polypeptide(L)' 'GASRGIGAAIALRLAQDGADVAITYERSADKAAQVVASIQALGRKAVAIQADAADPAAPASAVDEVARVLGGLDILVNN' A
#
# COMPACT_ATOMS: atom_id res chain seq x y z
N GLY A 1 -0.20 2.28 8.53
CA GLY A 1 -0.83 1.46 7.48
C GLY A 1 -1.96 2.20 6.79
N ALA A 2 -2.24 1.87 5.52
CA ALA A 2 -3.15 2.59 4.63
C ALA A 2 -4.48 1.87 4.34
N SER A 3 -4.87 0.91 5.17
CA SER A 3 -6.14 0.18 5.00
C SER A 3 -7.40 0.99 5.37
N ARG A 4 -7.26 2.21 5.91
CA ARG A 4 -8.38 3.08 6.30
C ARG A 4 -7.95 4.54 6.48
N GLY A 5 -8.94 5.43 6.60
CA GLY A 5 -8.74 6.82 7.02
C GLY A 5 -7.81 7.60 6.08
N ILE A 6 -6.89 8.36 6.67
CA ILE A 6 -5.95 9.22 5.93
C ILE A 6 -5.08 8.41 4.96
N GLY A 7 -4.51 7.29 5.41
CA GLY A 7 -3.65 6.47 4.55
C GLY A 7 -4.38 5.93 3.32
N ALA A 8 -5.65 5.52 3.45
CA ALA A 8 -6.46 5.07 2.32
C ALA A 8 -6.77 6.23 1.35
N ALA A 9 -7.08 7.42 1.87
CA ALA A 9 -7.33 8.60 1.05
C ALA A 9 -6.07 9.04 0.28
N ILE A 10 -4.89 8.98 0.92
CA ILE A 10 -3.61 9.26 0.26
C ILE A 10 -3.33 8.24 -0.85
N ALA A 11 -3.50 6.94 -0.56
CA ALA A 11 -3.29 5.87 -1.54
C ALA A 11 -4.18 6.04 -2.78
N LEU A 12 -5.46 6.35 -2.59
CA LEU A 12 -6.39 6.63 -3.69
C LEU A 12 -6.01 7.87 -4.48
N ARG A 13 -5.60 8.95 -3.80
CA ARG A 13 -5.20 10.18 -4.48
C ARG A 13 -3.95 9.97 -5.33
N LEU A 14 -2.93 9.30 -4.80
CA LEU A 14 -1.71 8.99 -5.56
C LEU A 14 -2.03 8.13 -6.79
N ALA A 15 -2.94 7.16 -6.66
CA ALA A 15 -3.39 6.36 -7.79
C ALA A 15 -4.12 7.19 -8.85
N GLN A 16 -4.98 8.13 -8.45
CA GLN A 16 -5.65 9.06 -9.36
C GLN A 16 -4.64 9.95 -10.11
N ASP A 17 -3.53 10.30 -9.46
CA ASP A 17 -2.44 11.06 -10.07
C ASP A 17 -1.51 10.18 -10.93
N GLY A 18 -1.81 8.88 -11.06
CA GLY A 18 -1.14 7.95 -11.98
C GLY A 18 -0.11 7.04 -11.35
N ALA A 19 -0.02 6.95 -10.03
CA ALA A 19 0.91 6.06 -9.34
C ALA A 19 0.41 4.60 -9.30
N ASP A 20 1.34 3.66 -9.34
CA ASP A 20 1.10 2.31 -8.81
C ASP A 20 1.36 2.32 -7.30
N VAL A 21 0.51 1.65 -6.53
CA VAL A 21 0.45 1.86 -5.08
C VAL A 21 0.49 0.55 -4.31
N ALA A 22 1.47 0.41 -3.42
CA ALA A 22 1.44 -0.61 -2.38
C ALA A 22 0.95 -0.01 -1.06
N ILE A 23 0.08 -0.73 -0.36
CA ILE A 23 -0.38 -0.35 0.98
C ILE A 23 0.02 -1.39 2.01
N THR A 24 0.38 -0.94 3.21
CA THR A 24 0.58 -1.83 4.35
C THR A 24 -0.64 -1.89 5.27
N TYR A 25 -0.90 -3.05 5.84
CA TYR A 25 -1.93 -3.25 6.86
C TYR A 25 -1.45 -4.22 7.95
N GLU A 26 -1.98 -4.09 9.16
CA GLU A 26 -1.63 -4.98 10.28
C GLU A 26 -2.66 -6.11 10.44
N ARG A 27 -3.94 -5.74 10.66
CA ARG A 27 -5.03 -6.69 10.97
C ARG A 27 -6.22 -6.65 10.01
N SER A 28 -6.35 -5.63 9.18
CA SER A 28 -7.56 -5.37 8.38
C SER A 28 -7.37 -5.74 6.91
N ALA A 29 -7.21 -7.03 6.63
CA ALA A 29 -7.02 -7.56 5.28
C ALA A 29 -8.19 -7.16 4.35
N ASP A 30 -9.44 -7.32 4.79
CA ASP A 30 -10.62 -7.00 3.99
C ASP A 30 -10.67 -5.52 3.58
N LYS A 31 -10.31 -4.62 4.50
CA LYS A 31 -10.27 -3.18 4.21
C LYS A 31 -9.13 -2.83 3.26
N ALA A 32 -7.97 -3.48 3.43
CA ALA A 32 -6.86 -3.32 2.50
C ALA A 32 -7.24 -3.82 1.09
N ALA A 33 -7.92 -4.95 0.98
CA ALA A 33 -8.41 -5.49 -0.29
C ALA A 33 -9.39 -4.54 -0.98
N GLN A 34 -10.28 -3.87 -0.23
CA GLN A 34 -11.18 -2.85 -0.79
C GLN A 34 -10.43 -1.64 -1.36
N VAL A 35 -9.38 -1.17 -0.67
CA VAL A 35 -8.55 -0.06 -1.17
C VAL A 35 -7.80 -0.50 -2.44
N VAL A 36 -7.22 -1.70 -2.45
CA VAL A 36 -6.55 -2.27 -3.62
C VAL A 36 -7.51 -2.36 -4.81
N ALA A 37 -8.71 -2.92 -4.61
CA ALA A 37 -9.71 -3.02 -5.68
C ALA A 37 -10.12 -1.64 -6.22
N SER A 38 -10.25 -0.64 -5.33
CA SER A 38 -10.57 0.73 -5.73
C SER A 38 -9.44 1.36 -6.57
N ILE A 39 -8.18 1.11 -6.23
CA ILE A 39 -7.02 1.58 -7.01
C ILE A 39 -6.93 0.86 -8.36
N GLN A 40 -7.17 -0.45 -8.39
CA GLN A 40 -7.19 -1.24 -9.62
C GLN A 40 -8.31 -0.78 -10.56
N ALA A 41 -9.46 -0.37 -10.04
CA ALA A 41 -10.55 0.21 -10.84
C ALA A 41 -10.16 1.54 -11.52
N LEU A 42 -9.12 2.23 -11.03
CA LEU A 42 -8.53 3.41 -11.69
C LEU A 42 -7.52 3.05 -12.78
N GLY A 43 -7.32 1.75 -13.06
CA GLY A 43 -6.36 1.26 -14.05
C GLY A 43 -4.90 1.24 -13.57
N ARG A 44 -4.68 1.35 -12.25
CA ARG A 44 -3.34 1.30 -11.64
C ARG A 44 -3.06 -0.06 -11.01
N LYS A 45 -1.78 -0.40 -10.86
CA LYS A 45 -1.39 -1.59 -10.08
C LYS A 45 -1.51 -1.27 -8.60
N ALA A 46 -2.03 -2.22 -7.83
CA ALA A 46 -2.01 -2.14 -6.38
C ALA A 46 -1.84 -3.50 -5.72
N VAL A 47 -1.13 -3.48 -4.59
CA VAL A 47 -0.88 -4.64 -3.73
C VAL A 47 -1.05 -4.24 -2.26
N ALA A 48 -1.59 -5.15 -1.45
CA ALA A 48 -1.65 -5.01 -0.01
C ALA A 48 -0.66 -5.96 0.63
N ILE A 49 0.20 -5.42 1.50
CA ILE A 49 1.24 -6.18 2.21
C ILE A 49 0.89 -6.15 3.69
N GLN A 50 0.87 -7.32 4.33
CA GLN A 50 0.70 -7.39 5.77
C GLN A 50 2.04 -7.04 6.43
N ALA A 51 2.04 -6.03 7.30
CA ALA A 51 3.21 -5.62 8.05
C ALA A 51 2.80 -5.35 9.50
N ASP A 52 3.47 -6.05 10.42
CA ASP A 52 3.32 -5.81 11.86
C ASP A 52 4.27 -4.69 12.28
N ALA A 53 3.73 -3.62 12.87
CA ALA A 53 4.53 -2.51 13.36
C ALA A 53 5.35 -2.86 14.62
N ALA A 54 5.02 -3.95 15.30
CA ALA A 54 5.80 -4.48 16.42
C ALA A 54 7.06 -5.26 15.97
N ASP A 55 7.13 -5.65 14.69
CA ASP A 55 8.30 -6.32 14.12
C ASP A 55 9.27 -5.29 13.51
N PRO A 56 10.47 -5.11 14.08
CA PRO A 56 11.45 -4.16 13.55
C PRO A 56 11.96 -4.52 12.14
N ALA A 57 11.80 -5.77 11.68
CA ALA A 57 12.18 -6.20 10.33
C ALA A 57 11.06 -5.98 9.30
N ALA A 58 9.83 -5.73 9.72
CA ALA A 58 8.69 -5.59 8.81
C ALA A 58 8.81 -4.41 7.82
N PRO A 59 9.34 -3.22 8.19
CA PRO A 59 9.47 -2.12 7.24
C PRO A 59 10.41 -2.43 6.08
N ALA A 60 11.57 -3.03 6.36
CA ALA A 60 12.54 -3.41 5.33
C ALA A 60 11.96 -4.49 4.41
N SER A 61 11.35 -5.52 5.00
CA SER A 61 10.73 -6.61 4.24
C SER A 61 9.59 -6.12 3.34
N ALA A 62 8.76 -5.19 3.83
CA ALA A 62 7.69 -4.59 3.04
C ALA A 62 8.25 -3.79 1.86
N VAL A 63 9.29 -2.97 2.08
CA VAL A 63 9.92 -2.19 1.00
C VAL A 63 10.50 -3.12 -0.09
N ASP A 64 11.19 -4.19 0.30
CA ASP A 64 11.75 -5.15 -0.65
C ASP A 64 10.66 -5.84 -1.48
N GLU A 65 9.54 -6.19 -0.84
CA GLU A 65 8.40 -6.76 -1.52
C GLU A 65 7.74 -5.77 -2.49
N VAL A 66 7.57 -4.51 -2.09
CA VAL A 66 7.05 -3.46 -2.97
C VAL A 66 7.94 -3.28 -4.19
N ALA A 67 9.26 -3.14 -3.98
CA ALA A 67 10.21 -2.95 -5.07
C ALA A 67 10.17 -4.11 -6.07
N ARG A 68 10.01 -5.35 -5.59
CA ARG A 68 9.86 -6.53 -6.43
C ARG A 68 8.55 -6.56 -7.22
N VAL A 69 7.43 -6.15 -6.63
CA VAL A 69 6.10 -6.23 -7.27
C VAL A 69 5.86 -5.05 -8.21
N LEU A 70 6.27 -3.84 -7.84
CA LEU A 70 6.04 -2.62 -8.60
C LEU A 70 7.21 -2.24 -9.51
N GLY A 71 8.37 -2.87 -9.33
CA GLY A 71 9.59 -2.60 -10.12
C GLY A 71 10.42 -1.43 -9.61
N GLY A 72 10.12 -0.92 -8.42
CA GLY A 72 10.80 0.22 -7.79
C GLY A 72 9.98 0.83 -6.66
N LEU A 73 10.55 1.85 -6.00
CA LEU A 73 9.87 2.66 -4.99
C LEU A 73 10.28 4.13 -5.15
N ASP A 74 9.34 4.96 -5.61
CA ASP A 74 9.57 6.40 -5.82
C ASP A 74 9.12 7.25 -4.62
N ILE A 75 8.03 6.83 -3.95
CA ILE A 75 7.38 7.59 -2.88
C ILE A 75 7.10 6.65 -1.70
N LEU A 76 7.55 7.04 -0.50
CA LEU A 76 7.21 6.37 0.76
C LEU A 76 6.39 7.30 1.65
N VAL A 77 5.22 6.84 2.10
CA VAL A 77 4.37 7.55 3.06
C VAL A 77 4.32 6.77 4.36
N ASN A 78 4.96 7.30 5.40
CA ASN A 78 4.86 6.76 6.76
C ASN A 78 3.61 7.33 7.44
N ASN A 79 2.59 6.48 7.61
CA ASN A 79 1.31 6.79 8.25
C ASN A 79 0.88 5.65 9.18
#